data_AF-A0A959NZ40-F1
#
_entry.id   AF-A0A959NZ40-F1
#
_cell.length_a   1.000
_cell.length_b   1.000
_cell.length_c   1.000
_cell.angle_alpha   90.00
_cell.angle_beta   90.00
_cell.angle_gamma   90.00
#
_symmetry.space_group_name_H-M   'P 1'
#
loop_
_entity.id
_entity.type
_entity.pdbx_description
1 polymer ?
#
loop_
_entity_poly.entity_id
_entity_poly.type
_entity_poly.pdbx_seq_one_letter_code
_entity_poly.pdbx_strand_id
1 'polypeptide(L)'
;IIFTFGNKGAFICDLEGNIFTNIKDAHYPKFSPDGKFVLYMKDSDDGYKYIASDLFVYSFEKNTEYELTNTENKIEMYAEWSNDGKNIVYQTPKGEIYLAKIIIEN
;
A
#
# COMPACT_ATOMS: atom_id res chain seq x y z
N ILE A 1 1.96 15.31 -2.48
CA ILE A 1 0.57 14.81 -2.65
C ILE A 1 0.66 13.41 -3.24
N ILE A 2 -0.22 12.50 -2.86
CA ILE A 2 -0.37 11.18 -3.50
C ILE A 2 -1.78 11.05 -4.06
N PHE A 3 -1.90 10.55 -5.29
CA PHE A 3 -3.18 10.27 -5.92
C PHE A 3 -3.07 9.03 -6.82
N THR A 4 -4.20 8.38 -7.10
CA THR A 4 -4.28 7.21 -7.96
C THR A 4 -4.89 7.57 -9.31
N PHE A 5 -4.41 6.94 -10.38
CA PHE A 5 -4.97 7.14 -11.72
C PHE A 5 -5.28 5.79 -12.38
N GLY A 6 -6.52 5.31 -12.19
CA GLY A 6 -7.01 4.04 -12.74
C GLY A 6 -5.98 2.90 -12.64
N ASN A 7 -5.86 2.11 -13.71
CA ASN A 7 -4.91 0.99 -13.80
C ASN A 7 -3.45 1.46 -14.06
N LYS A 8 -3.07 2.68 -13.68
CA LYS A 8 -1.69 3.18 -13.76
C LYS A 8 -1.01 3.24 -12.39
N GLY A 9 -1.75 2.95 -11.32
CA GLY A 9 -1.25 2.96 -9.94
C GLY A 9 -1.23 4.34 -9.29
N ALA A 10 -0.30 4.51 -8.37
CA ALA A 10 -0.15 5.71 -7.55
C ALA A 10 0.90 6.66 -8.10
N PHE A 11 0.61 7.95 -8.05
CA PHE A 11 1.50 9.03 -8.44
C PHE A 11 1.76 9.92 -7.24
N ILE A 12 3.02 10.30 -7.05
CA ILE A 12 3.45 11.25 -6.04
C ILE A 12 4.00 12.50 -6.74
N CYS A 13 3.45 13.64 -6.36
CA CYS A 13 3.88 14.95 -6.84
C CYS A 13 4.11 15.94 -5.69
N ASP A 14 4.83 17.01 -5.98
CA ASP A 14 4.92 18.17 -5.10
C ASP A 14 3.63 19.02 -5.15
N LEU A 15 3.64 20.19 -4.50
CA LEU A 15 2.50 21.11 -4.47
C LEU A 15 2.30 21.90 -5.78
N GLU A 16 3.30 21.89 -6.66
CA GLU A 16 3.25 22.52 -7.98
C GLU A 16 2.75 21.54 -9.06
N GLY A 17 2.60 20.25 -8.70
CA GLY A 17 2.13 19.19 -9.59
C GLY A 17 3.26 18.45 -10.32
N ASN A 18 4.53 18.70 -9.98
CA ASN A 18 5.65 17.97 -10.56
C ASN A 18 5.65 16.53 -10.04
N ILE A 19 5.44 15.57 -10.93
CA ILE A 19 5.45 14.14 -10.61
C ILE A 19 6.90 13.67 -10.51
N PHE A 20 7.28 13.07 -9.38
CA PHE A 20 8.63 12.52 -9.19
C PHE A 20 8.64 11.03 -8.85
N THR A 21 7.48 10.41 -8.59
CA THR A 21 7.38 8.95 -8.40
C THR A 21 6.06 8.43 -8.93
N ASN A 22 6.11 7.28 -9.61
CA ASN A 22 4.96 6.46 -9.96
C ASN A 22 5.20 5.05 -9.41
N ILE A 23 4.24 4.54 -8.67
CA ILE A 23 4.22 3.15 -8.19
C ILE A 23 3.11 2.44 -8.97
N LYS A 24 3.52 1.58 -9.90
CA LYS A 24 2.59 0.83 -10.75
C LYS A 24 1.75 -0.13 -9.93
N ASP A 25 0.48 -0.28 -10.32
CA ASP A 25 -0.49 -1.19 -9.70
C ASP A 25 -0.68 -0.98 -8.19
N ALA A 26 -0.26 0.18 -7.67
CA ALA A 26 -0.47 0.55 -6.28
C ALA A 26 -1.87 1.12 -6.09
N HIS A 27 -2.72 0.37 -5.40
CA HIS A 27 -4.07 0.77 -5.02
C HIS A 27 -4.14 1.13 -3.54
N TYR A 28 -5.05 2.05 -3.21
CA TYR A 28 -5.23 2.57 -1.85
C TYR A 28 -3.94 3.01 -1.14
N PRO A 29 -3.11 3.89 -1.75
CA PRO A 29 -1.80 4.20 -1.20
C PRO A 29 -1.88 5.16 0.00
N LYS A 30 -1.00 4.95 0.97
CA LYS A 30 -0.88 5.74 2.20
C LYS A 30 0.57 6.00 2.55
N PHE A 31 0.92 7.27 2.74
CA PHE A 31 2.22 7.61 3.31
C PHE A 31 2.35 7.06 4.73
N SER A 32 3.53 6.57 5.08
CA SER A 32 3.89 6.37 6.48
C SER A 32 3.87 7.70 7.23
N PRO A 33 3.68 7.70 8.56
CA PRO A 33 3.65 8.94 9.35
C PRO A 33 4.92 9.80 9.23
N ASP A 34 6.07 9.18 8.98
CA ASP A 34 7.35 9.85 8.77
C ASP A 34 7.64 10.22 7.31
N GLY A 35 6.73 9.87 6.39
CA GLY A 35 6.84 10.14 4.95
C GLY A 35 7.88 9.31 4.20
N LYS A 36 8.56 8.36 4.86
CA LYS A 36 9.64 7.55 4.23
C LYS A 36 9.14 6.40 3.38
N PHE A 37 7.89 5.99 3.57
CA PHE A 37 7.31 4.85 2.90
C PHE A 37 5.93 5.17 2.32
N VAL A 38 5.51 4.38 1.34
CA VAL A 38 4.12 4.30 0.87
C VAL A 38 3.64 2.87 1.04
N LEU A 39 2.63 2.67 1.88
CA LEU A 39 1.87 1.41 1.99
C LEU A 39 0.77 1.39 0.94
N TYR A 40 0.53 0.25 0.32
CA TYR A 40 -0.52 0.06 -0.67
C TYR A 40 -0.88 -1.41 -0.77
N MET A 41 -1.99 -1.70 -1.43
CA MET A 41 -2.35 -3.04 -1.84
C MET A 41 -2.10 -3.22 -3.34
N LYS A 42 -1.68 -4.41 -3.73
CA LYS A 42 -1.72 -4.87 -5.12
C LYS A 42 -2.80 -5.93 -5.21
N ASP A 43 -3.93 -5.54 -5.79
CA ASP A 43 -5.10 -6.39 -5.92
C ASP A 43 -5.40 -6.77 -7.38
N SER A 44 -6.22 -7.80 -7.52
CA SER A 44 -6.86 -8.16 -8.78
C SER A 44 -8.34 -8.45 -8.53
N ASP A 45 -9.16 -8.17 -9.53
CA ASP A 45 -10.60 -8.40 -9.50
C ASP A 45 -11.09 -9.11 -10.77
N ASP A 46 -12.29 -9.69 -10.70
CA ASP A 46 -13.00 -10.31 -11.82
C ASP A 46 -14.04 -9.38 -12.47
N GLY A 47 -13.96 -8.08 -12.17
CA GLY A 47 -14.95 -7.06 -12.53
C GLY A 47 -16.12 -6.94 -11.55
N TYR A 48 -16.27 -7.86 -10.59
CA TYR A 48 -17.34 -7.84 -9.58
C TYR A 48 -16.81 -7.83 -8.14
N LYS A 49 -15.67 -8.48 -7.90
CA LYS A 49 -15.04 -8.57 -6.57
C LYS A 49 -13.53 -8.75 -6.67
N TYR A 50 -12.82 -8.38 -5.61
CA TYR A 50 -11.43 -8.76 -5.40
C TYR A 50 -11.29 -10.30 -5.35
N ILE A 51 -10.31 -10.83 -6.08
CA ILE A 51 -9.98 -12.25 -6.13
C ILE A 51 -8.62 -12.57 -5.51
N ALA A 52 -7.72 -11.59 -5.43
CA ALA A 52 -6.46 -11.65 -4.69
C ALA A 52 -6.01 -10.24 -4.30
N SER A 53 -5.30 -10.11 -3.20
CA SER A 53 -4.66 -8.85 -2.78
C SER A 53 -3.58 -9.12 -1.74
N ASP A 54 -2.43 -8.49 -1.91
CA ASP A 54 -1.35 -8.47 -0.93
C ASP A 54 -0.90 -7.02 -0.66
N LEU A 55 -0.35 -6.79 0.54
CA LEU A 55 0.13 -5.49 0.97
C LEU A 55 1.62 -5.34 0.66
N PHE A 56 1.97 -4.16 0.19
CA PHE A 56 3.32 -3.78 -0.19
C PHE A 56 3.71 -2.46 0.44
N VAL A 57 5.01 -2.25 0.56
CA VAL A 57 5.57 -0.95 0.92
C VAL A 57 6.62 -0.53 -0.09
N TYR A 58 6.58 0.74 -0.50
CA TYR A 58 7.63 1.35 -1.30
C TYR A 58 8.47 2.27 -0.41
N SER A 59 9.79 2.09 -0.43
CA SER A 59 10.75 2.94 0.28
C SER A 59 11.31 4.02 -0.64
N PHE A 60 11.17 5.29 -0.23
CA PHE A 60 11.79 6.41 -0.96
C PHE A 60 13.32 6.43 -0.82
N GLU A 61 13.85 5.99 0.33
CA GLU A 61 15.28 5.99 0.59
C GLU A 61 16.01 4.96 -0.28
N LYS A 62 15.46 3.75 -0.38
CA LYS A 62 16.06 2.65 -1.15
C LYS A 62 15.56 2.57 -2.58
N ASN A 63 14.56 3.38 -2.95
CA ASN A 63 13.87 3.30 -4.24
C ASN A 63 13.45 1.85 -4.56
N THR A 64 12.93 1.13 -3.55
CA THR A 64 12.66 -0.31 -3.60
C THR A 64 11.29 -0.62 -3.01
N GLU A 65 10.60 -1.57 -3.62
CA GLU A 65 9.34 -2.16 -3.14
C GLU A 65 9.62 -3.41 -2.30
N TYR A 66 8.85 -3.58 -1.23
CA TYR A 66 8.84 -4.75 -0.36
C TYR A 66 7.44 -5.33 -0.26
N GLU A 67 7.34 -6.64 -0.41
CA GLU A 67 6.12 -7.40 -0.12
C GLU A 67 5.99 -7.59 1.40
N LEU A 68 4.87 -7.16 1.99
CA LEU A 68 4.59 -7.29 3.42
C LEU A 68 3.74 -8.53 3.74
N THR A 69 2.86 -8.92 2.82
CA THR A 69 2.05 -10.12 2.91
C THR A 69 2.19 -10.93 1.63
N ASN A 70 2.12 -12.24 1.77
CA ASN A 70 2.05 -13.17 0.65
C ASN A 70 1.27 -14.38 1.15
N THR A 71 -0.05 -14.25 1.23
CA THR A 71 -0.89 -15.30 1.84
C THR A 71 -1.94 -15.84 0.88
N GLU A 72 -1.90 -17.15 0.63
CA GLU A 72 -2.76 -17.79 -0.38
C GLU A 72 -4.27 -17.71 -0.06
N ASN A 73 -4.64 -17.61 1.22
CA ASN A 73 -6.02 -17.74 1.68
C ASN A 73 -6.60 -16.46 2.28
N LYS A 74 -5.95 -15.31 2.03
CA LYS A 74 -6.43 -14.01 2.48
C LYS A 74 -6.31 -12.99 1.34
N ILE A 75 -7.17 -11.99 1.42
CA ILE A 75 -7.18 -10.83 0.53
C ILE A 75 -7.02 -9.65 1.46
N GLU A 76 -5.78 -9.19 1.64
CA GLU A 76 -5.43 -8.08 2.51
C GLU A 76 -5.68 -6.74 1.81
N MET A 77 -6.58 -5.92 2.37
CA MET A 77 -7.03 -4.68 1.73
C MET A 77 -7.05 -3.49 2.68
N TYR A 78 -7.00 -2.31 2.08
CA TYR A 78 -7.26 -1.02 2.73
C TYR A 78 -6.46 -0.80 4.01
N ALA A 79 -5.16 -1.06 3.92
CA ALA A 79 -4.29 -0.97 5.08
C ALA A 79 -3.99 0.49 5.47
N GLU A 80 -3.86 0.72 6.77
CA GLU A 80 -3.54 2.02 7.37
C GLU A 80 -2.41 1.89 8.39
N TRP A 81 -1.56 2.89 8.48
CA TRP A 81 -0.48 2.94 9.47
C TRP A 81 -0.99 3.30 10.86
N SER A 82 -0.36 2.73 11.89
CA SER A 82 -0.41 3.32 13.23
C SER A 82 0.32 4.67 13.23
N ASN A 83 -0.08 5.59 14.10
CA ASN A 83 0.53 6.93 14.19
C ASN A 83 2.05 6.91 14.46
N ASP A 84 2.55 5.85 15.10
CA ASP A 84 3.98 5.66 15.37
C ASP A 84 4.74 4.94 14.24
N GLY A 85 4.04 4.53 13.16
CA GLY A 85 4.61 3.87 11.99
C GLY A 85 5.08 2.43 12.22
N LYS A 86 4.85 1.84 13.41
CA LYS A 86 5.36 0.50 13.75
C LYS A 86 4.42 -0.63 13.37
N ASN A 87 3.15 -0.32 13.13
CA ASN A 87 2.13 -1.30 12.83
C ASN A 87 1.26 -0.80 11.68
N ILE A 88 0.54 -1.74 11.10
CA ILE A 88 -0.54 -1.48 10.17
C ILE A 88 -1.80 -2.23 10.64
N VAL A 89 -2.95 -1.65 10.35
CA VAL A 89 -4.24 -2.34 10.40
C VAL A 89 -4.73 -2.56 8.98
N TYR A 90 -5.37 -3.69 8.71
CA TYR A 90 -5.96 -3.99 7.40
C TYR A 90 -7.23 -4.84 7.57
N GLN A 91 -8.00 -4.96 6.51
CA GLN A 91 -9.23 -5.76 6.51
C GLN A 91 -9.28 -6.78 5.37
N THR A 92 -10.18 -7.76 5.52
CA THR A 92 -10.53 -8.72 4.46
C THR A 92 -11.89 -8.39 3.85
N PRO A 93 -12.24 -8.95 2.68
CA PRO A 93 -13.59 -8.80 2.11
C PRO A 93 -14.72 -9.29 3.04
N LYS A 94 -14.40 -10.11 4.05
CA LYS A 94 -15.37 -10.62 5.05
C LYS A 94 -15.58 -9.65 6.23
N GLY A 95 -14.86 -8.52 6.26
CA GLY A 95 -14.92 -7.53 7.34
C GLY A 95 -14.09 -7.88 8.57
N GLU A 96 -13.20 -8.87 8.47
CA GLU A 96 -12.25 -9.18 9.53
C GLU A 96 -11.17 -8.09 9.56
N ILE A 97 -10.75 -7.66 10.77
CA ILE A 97 -9.72 -6.64 10.96
C ILE A 97 -8.50 -7.29 11.60
N TYR A 98 -7.32 -7.00 11.07
CA TYR A 98 -6.04 -7.52 11.54
C TYR A 98 -5.08 -6.39 11.89
N LEU A 99 -4.22 -6.63 12.88
CA LEU A 99 -3.09 -5.78 13.24
C LEU A 99 -1.80 -6.54 12.90
N ALA A 100 -0.90 -5.92 12.14
CA ALA A 100 0.41 -6.48 11.83
C ALA A 100 1.53 -5.49 12.19
N LYS A 101 2.63 -6.02 12.71
CA LYS A 101 3.83 -5.23 12.99
C LYS A 101 4.69 -5.13 11.74
N ILE A 102 5.17 -3.93 11.43
CA ILE A 102 6.08 -3.69 10.30
C ILE A 102 7.52 -3.79 10.80
N ILE A 103 8.30 -4.64 10.13
CA ILE A 103 9.74 -4.78 10.31
C ILE A 103 10.34 -4.72 8.93
N ILE A 104 10.88 -3.56 8.56
CA ILE A 104 11.62 -3.36 7.31
C ILE A 104 13.08 -3.30 7.71
N GLU A 105 13.87 -4.28 7.29
CA GLU A 105 15.30 -4.29 7.56
C GLU A 105 15.99 -3.16 6.76
N ASN A 106 16.88 -2.43 7.43
CA ASN A 106 17.72 -1.39 6.83
C ASN A 106 18.76 -1.97 5.88
#